data_AF-A0A821DDI3-F1
#
_entry.id   AF-A0A821DDI3-F1
#
_cell.length_a   1.000
_cell.length_b   1.000
_cell.length_c   1.000
_cell.angle_alpha   90.00
_cell.angle_beta   90.00
_cell.angle_gamma   90.00
#
_symmetry.space_group_name_H-M   'P 1'
#
loop_
_entity.id
_entity.type
_entity.pdbx_description
1 polymer ?
#
loop_
_entity_poly.entity_id
_entity_poly.type
_entity_poly.pdbx_seq_one_letter_code
_entity_poly.pdbx_strand_id
1 'polypeptide(L)'
;MYFISTLFIIIVIFYDNSVNGIDLGYPTITQAGFHHNALLYIDGIHSPEKLMLWLTGSYESIDSHHVIFDTITILAERTPSNSLTAYSTNEQDWIWFLEIKLFGSYGILSNLTQALNQLNIKNQKLQIIIMLPYIDPIGQENFSSTLNLSIQSHRQQVIQWYIDTVKEQIKQYSMLYLWGIYLMREDIIFGINEQITLEISQIIHTKQLRLLWIPYTSAINWNNWTKLGIDIAIIQPGYAFSSPLMQGTFNSGRLRTTAKLAQKYGLGVEIETNQGASTEYEIALLQNYLSQGFIDGYQNVPTAYFLGNYDSIARSKKACDLLRNYTSGLRIEPTFVSNTKWFWTTNQNLQATINISSNIIPQSIRINWSLKHKYWFGRVTVEGFITMDNNYTWKLLSSTEIGEKNWRDEDWTSTLLPFSLLPSQKILSLRVLFISSIFLPLLTDEDLIIEQIPNGIALQVSTGAPYHISPSMFSYNPQYGDTINETFSNFNRGLLTDRQWSNDEWQSTMSIGWLDNSYSHSYIRIALDFGNIIHVDQILVRSHGGSYEGVNWPNIVRLLISTDCVPFSAYSSFD
;
A
#
# COMPACT_ATOMS: atom_id res chain seq x y z
N MET A 1 21.11 -62.00 22.28
CA MET A 1 20.54 -61.62 20.98
C MET A 1 19.69 -60.37 21.24
N TYR A 2 20.26 -59.19 21.08
CA TYR A 2 19.57 -57.91 21.26
C TYR A 2 19.18 -57.40 19.88
N PHE A 3 17.87 -57.26 19.61
CA PHE A 3 17.37 -56.55 18.44
C PHE A 3 16.94 -55.15 18.88
N ILE A 4 17.71 -54.16 18.46
CA ILE A 4 17.32 -52.75 18.48
C ILE A 4 16.48 -52.53 17.23
N SER A 5 15.19 -52.25 17.40
CA SER A 5 14.30 -51.83 16.31
C SER A 5 14.41 -50.32 16.13
N THR A 6 15.22 -49.88 15.16
CA THR A 6 15.27 -48.48 14.74
C THR A 6 14.09 -48.20 13.80
N LEU A 7 13.13 -47.39 14.25
CA LEU A 7 12.00 -46.92 13.46
C LEU A 7 12.50 -45.80 12.51
N PHE A 8 12.61 -46.08 11.21
CA PHE A 8 12.82 -45.04 10.20
C PHE A 8 11.48 -44.40 9.84
N ILE A 9 11.24 -43.18 10.32
CA ILE A 9 10.14 -42.33 9.82
C ILE A 9 10.66 -41.63 8.57
N ILE A 10 10.25 -42.11 7.40
CA ILE A 10 10.43 -41.39 6.14
C ILE A 10 9.32 -40.34 6.07
N ILE A 11 9.64 -39.09 6.36
CA ILE A 11 8.76 -37.96 6.06
C ILE A 11 8.87 -37.70 4.56
N VAL A 12 7.92 -38.24 3.79
CA VAL A 12 7.72 -37.83 2.40
C VAL A 12 6.94 -36.52 2.42
N ILE A 13 7.64 -35.40 2.24
CA ILE A 13 7.00 -34.12 1.97
C ILE A 13 6.49 -34.18 0.53
N PHE A 14 5.17 -34.28 0.36
CA PHE A 14 4.55 -34.07 -0.94
C PHE A 14 4.60 -32.57 -1.24
N TYR A 15 5.50 -32.15 -2.12
CA TYR A 15 5.32 -30.90 -2.86
C TYR A 15 4.14 -31.11 -3.79
N ASP A 16 3.00 -30.53 -3.43
CA ASP A 16 1.85 -30.48 -4.32
C ASP A 16 2.14 -29.49 -5.47
N ASN A 17 2.72 -30.00 -6.55
CA ASN A 17 2.95 -29.27 -7.79
C ASN A 17 1.66 -29.15 -8.65
N SER A 18 0.46 -29.37 -8.09
CA SER A 18 -0.80 -29.37 -8.85
C SER A 18 -1.47 -28.00 -9.05
N VAL A 19 -0.79 -26.88 -8.79
CA VAL A 19 -1.30 -25.54 -9.18
C VAL A 19 -0.98 -25.19 -10.65
N ASN A 20 -0.42 -26.10 -11.43
CA ASN A 20 -0.28 -25.95 -12.88
C ASN A 20 -1.63 -26.23 -13.57
N GLY A 21 -2.58 -25.29 -13.49
CA GLY A 21 -3.85 -25.42 -14.22
C GLY A 21 -4.93 -24.41 -13.90
N ILE A 22 -4.77 -23.56 -12.89
CA ILE A 22 -5.70 -22.44 -12.64
C ILE A 22 -5.04 -21.19 -13.19
N ASP A 23 -5.61 -20.64 -14.27
CA ASP A 23 -5.29 -19.28 -14.70
C ASP A 23 -5.77 -18.33 -13.60
N LEU A 24 -4.82 -17.87 -12.77
CA LEU A 24 -5.09 -16.89 -11.72
C LEU A 24 -5.33 -15.49 -12.30
N GLY A 25 -5.22 -15.30 -13.63
CA GLY A 25 -5.38 -14.02 -14.30
C GLY A 25 -4.14 -13.12 -14.22
N TYR A 26 -3.07 -13.58 -13.57
CA TYR A 26 -1.77 -12.90 -13.55
C TYR A 26 -0.92 -13.25 -14.78
N PRO A 27 0.03 -12.38 -15.17
CA PRO A 27 1.06 -12.79 -16.11
C PRO A 27 1.92 -13.90 -15.47
N THR A 28 2.31 -14.90 -16.25
CA THR A 28 3.24 -15.94 -15.78
C THR A 28 4.67 -15.42 -15.73
N ILE A 29 5.53 -16.04 -14.91
CA ILE A 29 6.97 -15.76 -14.85
C ILE A 29 7.60 -15.91 -16.24
N THR A 30 7.20 -16.93 -17.01
CA THR A 30 7.68 -17.14 -18.38
C THR A 30 7.25 -16.03 -19.33
N GLN A 31 6.01 -15.56 -19.24
CA GLN A 31 5.55 -14.41 -20.04
C GLN A 31 6.31 -13.15 -19.69
N ALA A 32 6.57 -12.86 -18.42
CA ALA A 32 7.34 -11.69 -18.01
C ALA A 32 8.85 -11.80 -18.26
N GLY A 33 9.39 -13.01 -18.24
CA GLY A 33 10.83 -13.24 -18.26
C GLY A 33 11.52 -12.90 -16.93
N PHE A 34 10.76 -12.61 -15.88
CA PHE A 34 11.24 -12.39 -14.52
C PHE A 34 10.16 -12.73 -13.49
N HIS A 35 10.59 -12.95 -12.25
CA HIS A 35 9.72 -13.20 -11.10
C HIS A 35 9.79 -12.06 -10.07
N HIS A 36 10.99 -11.70 -9.62
CA HIS A 36 11.16 -10.73 -8.53
C HIS A 36 12.04 -9.56 -8.98
N ASN A 37 11.39 -8.44 -9.30
CA ASN A 37 12.05 -7.23 -9.80
C ASN A 37 12.17 -6.16 -8.70
N ALA A 38 13.38 -5.83 -8.26
CA ALA A 38 13.57 -4.77 -7.27
C ALA A 38 13.83 -3.40 -7.92
N LEU A 39 13.16 -2.36 -7.43
CA LEU A 39 13.42 -0.98 -7.85
C LEU A 39 14.62 -0.44 -7.06
N LEU A 40 15.61 0.05 -7.78
CA LEU A 40 16.83 0.63 -7.23
C LEU A 40 16.94 2.11 -7.65
N TYR A 41 16.68 2.99 -6.69
CA TYR A 41 16.81 4.44 -6.84
C TYR A 41 18.27 4.88 -6.65
N ILE A 42 18.90 5.38 -7.70
CA ILE A 42 20.35 5.67 -7.73
C ILE A 42 20.72 7.11 -7.36
N ASP A 43 19.86 7.79 -6.60
CA ASP A 43 20.08 9.16 -6.15
C ASP A 43 21.26 9.24 -5.16
N GLY A 44 21.49 8.19 -4.35
CA GLY A 44 22.60 8.06 -3.41
C GLY A 44 23.82 7.25 -3.89
N ILE A 45 24.78 7.04 -2.98
CA ILE A 45 25.97 6.21 -3.22
C ILE A 45 25.64 4.73 -2.94
N HIS A 46 25.97 3.87 -3.89
CA HIS A 46 25.70 2.42 -3.87
C HIS A 46 27.01 1.63 -3.89
N SER A 47 27.62 1.41 -2.73
CA SER A 47 28.87 0.63 -2.67
C SER A 47 28.60 -0.85 -2.96
N PRO A 48 29.58 -1.57 -3.56
CA PRO A 48 29.47 -3.00 -3.81
C PRO A 48 29.08 -3.80 -2.56
N GLU A 49 29.70 -3.50 -1.42
CA GLU A 49 29.42 -4.17 -0.13
C GLU A 49 27.94 -4.05 0.29
N LYS A 50 27.36 -2.85 0.20
CA LYS A 50 25.95 -2.65 0.54
C LYS A 50 25.02 -3.31 -0.47
N LEU A 51 25.38 -3.26 -1.75
CA LEU A 51 24.63 -3.96 -2.80
C LEU A 51 24.61 -5.47 -2.57
N MET A 52 25.70 -6.07 -2.08
CA MET A 52 25.72 -7.50 -1.76
C MET A 52 24.72 -7.89 -0.68
N LEU A 53 24.64 -7.11 0.41
CA LEU A 53 23.67 -7.35 1.48
C LEU A 53 22.24 -7.21 0.96
N TRP A 54 21.97 -6.16 0.18
CA TRP A 54 20.65 -5.91 -0.37
C TRP A 54 20.22 -6.98 -1.40
N LEU A 55 21.11 -7.33 -2.34
CA LEU A 55 20.86 -8.36 -3.37
C LEU A 55 20.52 -9.73 -2.77
N THR A 56 21.06 -10.04 -1.59
CA THR A 56 20.92 -11.36 -0.96
C THR A 56 19.90 -11.39 0.17
N GLY A 57 19.30 -10.24 0.51
CA GLY A 57 18.46 -10.10 1.70
C GLY A 57 19.22 -10.52 2.96
N SER A 58 20.44 -10.03 3.14
CA SER A 58 21.30 -10.33 4.30
C SER A 58 21.46 -9.12 5.22
N TYR A 59 21.87 -9.33 6.48
CA TYR A 59 22.03 -8.29 7.50
C TYR A 59 23.41 -8.36 8.17
N GLU A 60 24.12 -7.23 8.24
CA GLU A 60 25.49 -7.05 8.78
C GLU A 60 26.61 -7.90 8.15
N SER A 61 26.27 -9.09 7.65
CA SER A 61 27.15 -10.04 6.98
C SER A 61 26.33 -10.84 5.97
N ILE A 62 27.01 -11.49 5.03
CA ILE A 62 26.35 -12.32 3.99
C ILE A 62 25.83 -13.60 4.64
N ASP A 63 24.52 -13.68 4.83
CA ASP A 63 23.86 -14.88 5.34
C ASP A 63 23.66 -15.93 4.24
N SER A 64 23.55 -15.47 3.00
CA SER A 64 23.33 -16.29 1.81
C SER A 64 24.02 -15.66 0.60
N HIS A 65 24.57 -16.49 -0.28
CA HIS A 65 25.09 -16.02 -1.58
C HIS A 65 24.02 -16.09 -2.68
N HIS A 66 22.78 -16.45 -2.33
CA HIS A 66 21.67 -16.45 -3.28
C HIS A 66 21.12 -15.03 -3.44
N VAL A 67 21.08 -14.55 -4.68
CA VAL A 67 20.41 -13.28 -5.01
C VAL A 67 18.90 -13.51 -4.98
N ILE A 68 18.18 -12.71 -4.20
CA ILE A 68 16.72 -12.86 -3.97
C ILE A 68 15.86 -12.15 -5.02
N PHE A 69 16.45 -11.29 -5.84
CA PHE A 69 15.80 -10.60 -6.96
C PHE A 69 16.45 -11.01 -8.27
N ASP A 70 15.69 -11.63 -9.18
CA ASP A 70 16.22 -12.04 -10.49
C ASP A 70 16.38 -10.86 -11.46
N THR A 71 15.77 -9.71 -11.13
CA THR A 71 15.73 -8.51 -11.96
C THR A 71 15.84 -7.25 -11.09
N ILE A 72 16.47 -6.20 -11.63
CA ILE A 72 16.51 -4.87 -11.02
C ILE A 72 16.07 -3.81 -12.03
N THR A 73 15.07 -3.00 -11.66
CA THR A 73 14.79 -1.73 -12.34
C THR A 73 15.67 -0.63 -11.75
N ILE A 74 16.48 0.01 -12.59
CA ILE A 74 17.40 1.09 -12.20
C ILE A 74 16.81 2.43 -12.64
N LEU A 75 16.63 3.33 -11.67
CA LEU A 75 15.99 4.63 -11.90
C LEU A 75 16.57 5.72 -10.98
N ALA A 76 16.35 6.98 -11.33
CA ALA A 76 16.62 8.15 -10.49
C ALA A 76 15.38 9.01 -10.45
N GLU A 77 14.99 9.51 -9.27
CA GLU A 77 13.78 10.32 -9.13
C GLU A 77 14.01 11.74 -9.63
N ARG A 78 15.17 12.31 -9.27
CA ARG A 78 15.51 13.71 -9.53
C ARG A 78 16.81 13.85 -10.29
N THR A 79 16.85 14.88 -11.11
CA THR A 79 18.03 15.26 -11.90
C THR A 79 18.81 16.38 -11.20
N PRO A 80 20.05 16.71 -11.65
CA PRO A 80 20.83 17.81 -11.08
C PRO A 80 20.15 19.18 -11.24
N SER A 81 19.29 19.33 -12.26
CA SER A 81 18.45 20.53 -12.44
C SER A 81 17.26 20.58 -11.48
N ASN A 82 17.13 19.59 -10.57
CA ASN A 82 16.01 19.40 -9.64
C ASN A 82 14.67 19.08 -10.33
N SER A 83 14.70 18.72 -11.62
CA SER A 83 13.54 18.18 -12.32
C SER A 83 13.27 16.74 -11.88
N LEU A 84 11.98 16.39 -11.83
CA LEU A 84 11.55 15.02 -11.64
C LEU A 84 11.59 14.27 -12.97
N THR A 85 12.17 13.08 -13.00
CA THR A 85 12.30 12.26 -14.22
C THR A 85 10.97 11.73 -14.74
N ALA A 86 9.91 11.74 -13.93
CA ALA A 86 8.52 11.46 -14.34
C ALA A 86 7.82 12.68 -15.01
N TYR A 87 8.53 13.80 -15.15
CA TYR A 87 8.07 15.05 -15.74
C TYR A 87 9.15 15.59 -16.70
N SER A 88 9.03 16.85 -17.13
CA SER A 88 9.88 17.43 -18.16
C SER A 88 11.35 17.57 -17.68
N THR A 89 12.27 16.95 -18.42
CA THR A 89 13.73 16.91 -18.18
C THR A 89 14.48 17.21 -19.47
N ASN A 90 15.66 17.82 -19.43
CA ASN A 90 16.39 18.21 -20.65
C ASN A 90 17.51 17.22 -21.03
N GLU A 91 18.18 17.47 -22.17
CA GLU A 91 19.28 16.62 -22.66
C GLU A 91 20.40 16.42 -21.64
N GLN A 92 20.78 17.45 -20.88
CA GLN A 92 21.86 17.34 -19.88
C GLN A 92 21.45 16.48 -18.70
N ASP A 93 20.17 16.47 -18.32
CA ASP A 93 19.66 15.57 -17.30
C ASP A 93 19.78 14.10 -17.75
N TRP A 94 19.52 13.83 -19.03
CA TRP A 94 19.60 12.49 -19.61
C TRP A 94 21.04 12.01 -19.72
N ILE A 95 21.94 12.89 -20.19
CA ILE A 95 23.38 12.64 -20.24
C ILE A 95 23.92 12.37 -18.83
N TRP A 96 23.53 13.17 -17.84
CA TRP A 96 23.93 12.94 -16.45
C TRP A 96 23.50 11.56 -15.94
N PHE A 97 22.24 11.17 -16.18
CA PHE A 97 21.78 9.85 -15.74
C PHE A 97 22.59 8.73 -16.39
N LEU A 98 22.80 8.81 -17.70
CA LEU A 98 23.57 7.81 -18.45
C LEU A 98 25.04 7.78 -18.02
N GLU A 99 25.75 8.90 -18.13
CA GLU A 99 27.21 8.93 -18.00
C GLU A 99 27.70 8.97 -16.55
N ILE A 100 26.97 9.65 -15.66
CA ILE A 100 27.43 9.90 -14.28
C ILE A 100 26.84 8.88 -13.30
N LYS A 101 25.57 8.52 -13.48
CA LYS A 101 24.87 7.63 -12.54
C LYS A 101 24.89 6.17 -12.99
N LEU A 102 24.65 5.92 -14.28
CA LEU A 102 24.52 4.57 -14.81
C LEU A 102 25.88 3.94 -15.14
N PHE A 103 26.67 4.60 -15.99
CA PHE A 103 27.93 4.10 -16.54
C PHE A 103 29.17 4.57 -15.75
N GLY A 104 30.35 4.11 -16.19
CA GLY A 104 31.64 4.53 -15.67
C GLY A 104 32.09 3.76 -14.42
N SER A 105 33.33 3.99 -13.98
CA SER A 105 33.97 3.17 -12.92
C SER A 105 33.27 3.20 -11.57
N TYR A 106 32.47 4.24 -11.29
CA TYR A 106 31.70 4.39 -10.05
C TYR A 106 30.18 4.41 -10.28
N GLY A 107 29.74 4.24 -11.53
CA GLY A 107 28.32 4.11 -11.86
C GLY A 107 27.73 2.82 -11.32
N ILE A 108 26.40 2.78 -11.22
CA ILE A 108 25.71 1.67 -10.58
C ILE A 108 25.97 0.32 -11.29
N LEU A 109 26.15 0.29 -12.61
CA LEU A 109 26.42 -0.96 -13.33
C LEU A 109 27.77 -1.57 -12.96
N SER A 110 28.79 -0.72 -12.73
CA SER A 110 30.10 -1.16 -12.24
C SER A 110 30.02 -1.70 -10.82
N ASN A 111 29.30 -1.00 -9.94
CA ASN A 111 29.16 -1.41 -8.53
C ASN A 111 28.35 -2.72 -8.40
N LEU A 112 27.28 -2.89 -9.19
CA LEU A 112 26.53 -4.14 -9.26
C LEU A 112 27.41 -5.28 -9.79
N THR A 113 28.18 -5.05 -10.86
CA THR A 113 29.09 -6.06 -11.41
C THR A 113 30.16 -6.45 -10.38
N GLN A 114 30.70 -5.50 -9.62
CA GLN A 114 31.66 -5.79 -8.55
C GLN A 114 31.02 -6.60 -7.41
N ALA A 115 29.81 -6.21 -6.96
CA ALA A 115 29.07 -6.93 -5.94
C ALA A 115 28.79 -8.38 -6.35
N LEU A 116 28.31 -8.60 -7.57
CA LEU A 116 28.02 -9.93 -8.11
C LEU A 116 29.28 -10.80 -8.24
N ASN A 117 30.41 -10.21 -8.65
CA ASN A 117 31.70 -10.91 -8.68
C ASN A 117 32.16 -11.32 -7.28
N GLN A 118 32.00 -10.44 -6.29
CA GLN A 118 32.35 -10.71 -4.89
C GLN A 118 31.45 -11.77 -4.27
N LEU A 119 30.16 -11.81 -4.64
CA LEU A 119 29.24 -12.90 -4.28
C LEU A 119 29.57 -14.22 -5.00
N ASN A 120 30.50 -14.23 -5.95
CA ASN A 120 30.90 -15.41 -6.72
C ASN A 120 29.69 -16.10 -7.40
N ILE A 121 28.74 -15.29 -7.90
CA ILE A 121 27.59 -15.74 -8.69
C ILE A 121 28.11 -16.21 -10.05
N LYS A 122 28.44 -17.50 -10.16
CA LYS A 122 28.97 -18.07 -11.41
C LYS A 122 27.85 -18.36 -12.40
N ASN A 123 28.03 -17.92 -13.64
CA ASN A 123 27.21 -18.26 -14.81
C ASN A 123 25.75 -17.78 -14.81
N GLN A 124 25.34 -16.93 -13.85
CA GLN A 124 24.03 -16.29 -13.86
C GLN A 124 24.19 -14.78 -14.05
N LYS A 125 23.64 -14.26 -15.15
CA LYS A 125 23.57 -12.81 -15.36
C LYS A 125 22.38 -12.26 -14.60
N LEU A 126 22.58 -11.12 -13.93
CA LEU A 126 21.49 -10.37 -13.33
C LEU A 126 20.75 -9.59 -14.42
N GLN A 127 19.43 -9.73 -14.47
CA GLN A 127 18.63 -8.95 -15.41
C GLN A 127 18.47 -7.53 -14.89
N ILE A 128 18.55 -6.55 -15.80
CA ILE A 128 18.35 -5.14 -15.49
C ILE A 128 17.32 -4.51 -16.44
N ILE A 129 16.56 -3.57 -15.90
CA ILE A 129 15.61 -2.74 -16.63
C ILE A 129 16.03 -1.29 -16.36
N ILE A 130 16.20 -0.49 -17.41
CA ILE A 130 16.65 0.90 -17.25
C ILE A 130 15.47 1.83 -17.46
N MET A 131 15.28 2.81 -16.57
CA MET A 131 14.23 3.81 -16.76
C MET A 131 14.40 4.57 -18.09
N LEU A 132 13.30 5.00 -18.68
CA LEU A 132 13.26 6.06 -19.67
C LEU A 132 12.59 7.27 -19.01
N PRO A 133 13.32 8.40 -18.85
CA PRO A 133 12.71 9.63 -18.36
C PRO A 133 11.50 10.03 -19.22
N TYR A 134 10.52 10.69 -18.59
CA TYR A 134 9.30 11.10 -19.27
C TYR A 134 9.62 12.06 -20.42
N ILE A 135 9.02 11.77 -21.56
CA ILE A 135 9.04 12.62 -22.75
C ILE A 135 7.74 13.39 -22.74
N ASP A 136 7.81 14.69 -22.49
CA ASP A 136 6.64 15.57 -22.53
C ASP A 136 6.33 15.98 -23.98
N PRO A 137 5.29 15.41 -24.62
CA PRO A 137 5.03 15.65 -26.03
C PRO A 137 4.34 16.99 -26.30
N ILE A 138 3.92 17.73 -25.26
CA ILE A 138 3.19 19.00 -25.39
C ILE A 138 4.04 20.16 -24.88
N GLY A 139 4.63 20.04 -23.69
CA GLY A 139 5.26 21.14 -22.97
C GLY A 139 6.74 21.35 -23.26
N GLN A 140 7.37 20.50 -24.07
CA GLN A 140 8.84 20.50 -24.19
C GLN A 140 9.36 20.86 -25.59
N GLU A 141 9.31 22.15 -25.89
CA GLU A 141 9.82 22.69 -27.17
C GLU A 141 11.36 22.73 -27.26
N ASN A 142 12.06 22.71 -26.13
CA ASN A 142 13.52 22.84 -26.06
C ASN A 142 14.12 21.71 -25.20
N PHE A 143 14.23 20.49 -25.75
CA PHE A 143 14.95 19.41 -25.08
C PHE A 143 16.47 19.60 -25.17
N SER A 144 16.93 19.99 -26.36
CA SER A 144 18.27 20.51 -26.62
C SER A 144 18.20 21.78 -27.46
N SER A 145 19.34 22.33 -27.87
CA SER A 145 19.40 23.46 -28.81
C SER A 145 18.89 23.12 -30.21
N THR A 146 18.70 21.83 -30.53
CA THR A 146 18.31 21.35 -31.87
C THR A 146 17.08 20.44 -31.86
N LEU A 147 16.69 19.90 -30.71
CA LEU A 147 15.61 18.93 -30.60
C LEU A 147 14.44 19.49 -29.78
N ASN A 148 13.26 19.36 -30.38
CA ASN A 148 11.96 19.79 -29.86
C ASN A 148 11.03 18.59 -29.73
N LEU A 149 10.59 18.23 -28.51
CA LEU A 149 9.80 17.03 -28.27
C LEU A 149 8.31 17.18 -28.60
N SER A 150 7.83 18.38 -28.93
CA SER A 150 6.51 18.52 -29.55
C SER A 150 6.48 17.94 -30.98
N ILE A 151 7.65 17.77 -31.60
CA ILE A 151 7.82 17.19 -32.94
C ILE A 151 8.10 15.69 -32.84
N GLN A 152 7.27 14.88 -33.50
CA GLN A 152 7.33 13.41 -33.46
C GLN A 152 8.70 12.84 -33.87
N SER A 153 9.27 13.30 -34.99
CA SER A 153 10.56 12.79 -35.47
C SER A 153 11.70 13.06 -34.48
N HIS A 154 11.66 14.18 -33.76
CA HIS A 154 12.66 14.49 -32.73
C HIS A 154 12.49 13.61 -31.50
N ARG A 155 11.25 13.31 -31.08
CA ARG A 155 11.01 12.31 -30.00
C ARG A 155 11.58 10.96 -30.37
N GLN A 156 11.30 10.48 -31.58
CA GLN A 156 11.84 9.20 -32.07
C GLN A 156 13.37 9.18 -32.08
N GLN A 157 13.99 10.28 -32.52
CA GLN A 157 15.45 10.43 -32.49
C GLN A 157 16.03 10.35 -31.07
N VAL A 158 15.41 11.04 -30.10
CA VAL A 158 15.83 11.04 -28.70
C VAL A 158 15.67 9.67 -28.05
N ILE A 159 14.52 9.02 -28.24
CA ILE A 159 14.27 7.65 -27.74
C ILE A 159 15.30 6.69 -28.33
N GLN A 160 15.56 6.80 -29.63
CA GLN A 160 16.46 5.91 -30.32
C GLN A 160 17.90 6.07 -29.84
N TRP A 161 18.37 7.30 -29.71
CA TRP A 161 19.69 7.62 -29.16
C TRP A 161 19.85 7.06 -27.75
N TYR A 162 18.87 7.27 -26.88
CA TYR A 162 18.93 6.80 -25.50
C TYR A 162 19.05 5.27 -25.42
N ILE A 163 18.17 4.55 -26.12
CA ILE A 163 18.16 3.08 -26.11
C ILE A 163 19.43 2.52 -26.73
N ASP A 164 19.91 3.08 -27.85
CA ASP A 164 21.13 2.62 -28.51
C ASP A 164 22.35 2.83 -27.61
N THR A 165 22.41 3.96 -26.90
CA THR A 165 23.47 4.25 -25.93
C THR A 165 23.47 3.23 -24.79
N VAL A 166 22.31 2.96 -24.19
CA VAL A 166 22.16 1.95 -23.12
C VAL A 166 22.58 0.56 -23.61
N LYS A 167 22.10 0.14 -24.79
CA LYS A 167 22.44 -1.17 -25.36
C LYS A 167 23.92 -1.33 -25.65
N GLU A 168 24.58 -0.29 -26.15
CA GLU A 168 26.01 -0.36 -26.46
C GLU A 168 26.85 -0.43 -25.18
N GLN A 169 26.56 0.42 -24.20
CA GLN A 169 27.33 0.48 -22.96
C GLN A 169 27.18 -0.80 -22.12
N ILE A 170 25.99 -1.42 -22.09
CA ILE A 170 25.75 -2.64 -21.30
C ILE A 170 26.63 -3.82 -21.75
N LYS A 171 27.10 -3.85 -23.00
CA LYS A 171 28.01 -4.92 -23.49
C LYS A 171 29.30 -5.02 -22.69
N GLN A 172 29.71 -3.95 -22.00
CA GLN A 172 30.91 -3.92 -21.15
C GLN A 172 30.71 -4.65 -19.82
N TYR A 173 29.46 -4.93 -19.42
CA TYR A 173 29.10 -5.51 -18.13
C TYR A 173 28.65 -6.96 -18.31
N SER A 174 29.60 -7.90 -18.35
CA SER A 174 29.35 -9.31 -18.68
C SER A 174 28.40 -10.02 -17.72
N MET A 175 28.28 -9.54 -16.47
CA MET A 175 27.38 -10.08 -15.45
C MET A 175 25.94 -9.55 -15.53
N LEU A 176 25.67 -8.59 -16.41
CA LEU A 176 24.38 -7.95 -16.54
C LEU A 176 23.73 -8.31 -17.88
N TYR A 177 22.40 -8.35 -17.89
CA TYR A 177 21.59 -8.58 -19.08
C TYR A 177 20.46 -7.55 -19.15
N LEU A 178 20.40 -6.77 -20.23
CA LEU A 178 19.32 -5.81 -20.44
C LEU A 178 18.03 -6.54 -20.85
N TRP A 179 17.05 -6.58 -19.95
CA TRP A 179 15.71 -7.08 -20.27
C TRP A 179 14.93 -6.04 -21.09
N GLY A 180 15.04 -4.77 -20.73
CA GLY A 180 14.28 -3.71 -21.38
C GLY A 180 14.28 -2.38 -20.67
N ILE A 181 13.21 -1.63 -20.87
CA ILE A 181 13.07 -0.24 -20.45
C ILE A 181 11.86 -0.09 -19.53
N TYR A 182 11.98 0.75 -18.51
CA TYR A 182 10.89 1.12 -17.60
C TYR A 182 10.35 2.50 -17.94
N LEU A 183 9.04 2.64 -18.15
CA LEU A 183 8.40 3.95 -18.32
C LEU A 183 8.32 4.68 -16.99
N MET A 184 9.04 5.80 -16.87
CA MET A 184 9.07 6.57 -15.61
C MET A 184 7.74 7.24 -15.26
N ARG A 185 6.88 7.50 -16.25
CA ARG A 185 5.57 8.10 -16.04
C ARG A 185 4.55 7.04 -15.62
N GLU A 186 3.93 7.21 -14.46
CA GLU A 186 3.01 6.21 -13.88
C GLU A 186 1.55 6.35 -14.36
N ASP A 187 1.19 7.41 -15.08
CA ASP A 187 -0.12 7.57 -15.71
C ASP A 187 -0.03 7.84 -17.22
N ILE A 188 -0.98 7.27 -17.97
CA ILE A 188 -1.05 7.43 -19.42
C ILE A 188 -2.40 8.06 -19.78
N ILE A 189 -2.39 9.37 -19.90
CA ILE A 189 -3.55 10.23 -20.11
C ILE A 189 -3.90 10.28 -21.60
N PHE A 190 -5.17 9.98 -21.90
CA PHE A 190 -5.73 10.06 -23.26
C PHE A 190 -5.48 11.43 -23.89
N GLY A 191 -5.02 11.44 -25.14
CA GLY A 191 -4.75 12.66 -25.90
C GLY A 191 -3.53 13.48 -25.42
N ILE A 192 -2.86 13.08 -24.33
CA ILE A 192 -1.66 13.75 -23.83
C ILE A 192 -0.42 12.90 -24.12
N ASN A 193 -0.27 11.77 -23.43
CA ASN A 193 0.94 10.95 -23.53
C ASN A 193 0.69 9.52 -24.06
N GLU A 194 -0.56 9.19 -24.43
CA GLU A 194 -0.92 7.90 -25.04
C GLU A 194 -0.15 7.62 -26.34
N GLN A 195 -0.08 8.61 -27.24
CA GLN A 195 0.58 8.47 -28.53
C GLN A 195 2.10 8.29 -28.40
N ILE A 196 2.74 9.01 -27.47
CA ILE A 196 4.18 8.85 -27.23
C ILE A 196 4.48 7.50 -26.56
N THR A 197 3.60 6.95 -25.71
CA THR A 197 3.77 5.59 -25.20
C THR A 197 3.78 4.56 -26.33
N LEU A 198 2.88 4.67 -27.32
CA LEU A 198 2.87 3.80 -28.50
C LEU A 198 4.15 3.94 -29.33
N GLU A 199 4.63 5.16 -29.54
CA GLU A 199 5.91 5.44 -30.22
C GLU A 199 7.09 4.78 -29.49
N ILE A 200 7.16 4.92 -28.16
CA ILE A 200 8.19 4.31 -27.31
C ILE A 200 8.16 2.79 -27.44
N SER A 201 6.98 2.19 -27.29
CA SER A 201 6.79 0.73 -27.41
C SER A 201 7.31 0.20 -28.75
N GLN A 202 6.91 0.82 -29.86
CA GLN A 202 7.35 0.41 -31.21
C GLN A 202 8.87 0.46 -31.35
N ILE A 203 9.52 1.54 -30.90
CA ILE A 203 10.98 1.66 -30.98
C ILE A 203 11.66 0.59 -30.12
N ILE A 204 11.20 0.39 -28.89
CA ILE A 204 11.75 -0.62 -27.96
C ILE A 204 11.67 -2.02 -28.59
N HIS A 205 10.53 -2.37 -29.18
CA HIS A 205 10.34 -3.68 -29.83
C HIS A 205 11.25 -3.87 -31.04
N THR A 206 11.49 -2.83 -31.86
CA THR A 206 12.46 -2.93 -32.98
C THR A 206 13.88 -3.21 -32.49
N LYS A 207 14.18 -2.86 -31.23
CA LYS A 207 15.46 -3.11 -30.57
C LYS A 207 15.51 -4.45 -29.84
N GLN A 208 14.48 -5.30 -29.97
CA GLN A 208 14.35 -6.60 -29.30
C GLN A 208 14.41 -6.46 -27.77
N LEU A 209 13.89 -5.35 -27.26
CA LEU A 209 13.73 -5.09 -25.84
C LEU A 209 12.25 -5.12 -25.48
N ARG A 210 11.97 -5.10 -24.17
CA ARG A 210 10.62 -5.11 -23.63
C ARG A 210 10.34 -3.84 -22.81
N LEU A 211 9.06 -3.53 -22.63
CA LEU A 211 8.59 -2.36 -21.92
C LEU A 211 7.86 -2.73 -20.63
N LEU A 212 8.40 -2.27 -19.50
CA LEU A 212 7.80 -2.37 -18.17
C LEU A 212 7.10 -1.06 -17.80
N TRP A 213 5.94 -1.16 -17.16
CA TRP A 213 5.22 -0.04 -16.58
C TRP A 213 4.68 -0.37 -15.18
N ILE A 214 4.72 0.59 -14.24
CA ILE A 214 4.26 0.41 -12.87
C ILE A 214 3.23 1.52 -12.53
N PRO A 215 1.94 1.34 -12.86
CA PRO A 215 0.90 2.34 -12.59
C PRO A 215 0.35 2.29 -11.16
N TYR A 216 -0.04 3.45 -10.60
CA TYR A 216 -0.88 3.51 -9.40
C TYR A 216 -2.30 2.99 -9.65
N THR A 217 -2.98 2.48 -8.60
CA THR A 217 -4.32 1.84 -8.63
C THR A 217 -5.48 2.69 -9.14
N SER A 218 -5.22 3.85 -9.74
CA SER A 218 -6.21 4.70 -10.39
C SER A 218 -5.62 5.51 -11.53
N ALA A 219 -4.44 5.12 -12.02
CA ALA A 219 -3.76 5.81 -13.10
C ALA A 219 -4.57 5.70 -14.39
N ILE A 220 -4.66 6.79 -15.16
CA ILE A 220 -5.38 6.72 -16.43
C ILE A 220 -4.72 5.65 -17.31
N ASN A 221 -5.56 4.81 -17.93
CA ASN A 221 -5.18 3.66 -18.75
C ASN A 221 -4.45 2.50 -18.06
N TRP A 222 -4.41 2.44 -16.71
CA TRP A 222 -3.80 1.31 -15.98
C TRP A 222 -4.33 -0.07 -16.46
N ASN A 223 -5.61 -0.14 -16.83
CA ASN A 223 -6.31 -1.35 -17.27
C ASN A 223 -6.31 -1.59 -18.80
N ASN A 224 -5.75 -0.67 -19.59
CA ASN A 224 -5.62 -0.78 -21.06
C ASN A 224 -4.16 -0.91 -21.52
N TRP A 225 -3.23 -1.22 -20.61
CA TRP A 225 -1.79 -1.24 -20.84
C TRP A 225 -1.37 -2.06 -22.07
N THR A 226 -1.99 -3.21 -22.34
CA THR A 226 -1.69 -4.07 -23.50
C THR A 226 -1.94 -3.37 -24.84
N LYS A 227 -2.95 -2.49 -24.92
CA LYS A 227 -3.26 -1.72 -26.15
C LYS A 227 -2.21 -0.65 -26.44
N LEU A 228 -1.41 -0.30 -25.42
CA LEU A 228 -0.34 0.68 -25.52
C LEU A 228 1.01 0.02 -25.87
N GLY A 229 1.01 -1.28 -26.15
CA GLY A 229 2.20 -2.04 -26.50
C GLY A 229 3.18 -2.24 -25.33
N ILE A 230 2.70 -2.08 -24.09
CA ILE A 230 3.45 -2.41 -22.88
C ILE A 230 3.51 -3.94 -22.77
N ASP A 231 4.68 -4.49 -22.43
CA ASP A 231 4.89 -5.94 -22.37
C ASP A 231 4.51 -6.51 -21.00
N ILE A 232 4.80 -5.79 -19.93
CA ILE A 232 4.45 -6.14 -18.55
C ILE A 232 4.05 -4.87 -17.80
N ALA A 233 2.90 -4.93 -17.13
CA ALA A 233 2.46 -3.92 -16.18
C ALA A 233 2.37 -4.51 -14.77
N ILE A 234 2.77 -3.74 -13.76
CA ILE A 234 2.72 -4.14 -12.34
C ILE A 234 2.01 -3.03 -11.57
N ILE A 235 0.85 -3.30 -10.99
CA ILE A 235 0.05 -2.27 -10.33
C ILE A 235 0.48 -2.06 -8.88
N GLN A 236 0.66 -0.81 -8.46
CA GLN A 236 1.10 -0.47 -7.10
C GLN A 236 -0.09 -0.29 -6.14
N PRO A 237 -0.18 -1.07 -5.05
CA PRO A 237 -1.23 -0.91 -4.05
C PRO A 237 -1.16 0.40 -3.30
N GLY A 238 -0.03 1.09 -3.21
CA GLY A 238 0.15 2.31 -2.42
C GLY A 238 -0.24 2.15 -0.94
N TYR A 239 -0.22 0.92 -0.40
CA TYR A 239 -0.61 0.62 0.98
C TYR A 239 0.45 1.09 2.00
N ALA A 240 1.69 1.28 1.57
CA ALA A 240 2.80 1.75 2.40
C ALA A 240 2.83 3.28 2.64
N PHE A 241 2.05 4.10 1.92
CA PHE A 241 2.30 5.55 1.79
C PHE A 241 1.18 6.46 2.29
N SER A 242 1.32 7.09 3.46
CA SER A 242 0.38 8.11 3.94
C SER A 242 0.33 9.36 3.06
N SER A 243 -0.85 9.72 2.57
CA SER A 243 -1.08 11.00 1.88
C SER A 243 -2.36 11.70 2.37
N PRO A 244 -2.36 13.03 2.51
CA PRO A 244 -3.56 13.84 2.77
C PRO A 244 -4.65 13.62 1.72
N LEU A 245 -4.28 13.35 0.46
CA LEU A 245 -5.20 13.00 -0.62
C LEU A 245 -5.92 11.67 -0.40
N MET A 246 -5.43 10.84 0.54
CA MET A 246 -5.96 9.53 0.91
C MET A 246 -6.53 9.49 2.33
N GLN A 247 -6.87 10.65 2.91
CA GLN A 247 -7.50 10.80 4.23
C GLN A 247 -6.75 10.11 5.39
N GLY A 248 -5.45 9.85 5.25
CA GLY A 248 -4.66 9.15 6.27
C GLY A 248 -5.17 7.75 6.65
N THR A 249 -5.90 7.07 5.76
CA THR A 249 -6.52 5.76 6.03
C THR A 249 -6.00 4.72 5.04
N PHE A 250 -5.00 3.93 5.44
CA PHE A 250 -4.73 2.66 4.75
C PHE A 250 -5.71 1.64 5.26
N ASN A 251 -6.80 1.45 4.54
CA ASN A 251 -7.53 0.22 4.67
C ASN A 251 -6.77 -0.84 3.88
N SER A 252 -6.27 -1.83 4.61
CA SER A 252 -5.49 -2.93 4.10
C SER A 252 -6.23 -3.82 3.08
N GLY A 253 -7.54 -3.68 2.91
CA GLY A 253 -8.22 -4.27 1.75
C GLY A 253 -7.77 -3.70 0.41
N ARG A 254 -7.05 -2.57 0.36
CA ARG A 254 -6.40 -2.09 -0.86
C ARG A 254 -5.42 -3.11 -1.44
N LEU A 255 -4.74 -3.90 -0.60
CA LEU A 255 -3.86 -4.98 -1.07
C LEU A 255 -4.67 -6.02 -1.85
N ARG A 256 -5.80 -6.46 -1.29
CA ARG A 256 -6.69 -7.45 -1.92
C ARG A 256 -7.40 -6.89 -3.16
N THR A 257 -7.90 -5.66 -3.09
CA THR A 257 -8.51 -4.98 -4.24
C THR A 257 -7.50 -4.90 -5.39
N THR A 258 -6.28 -4.45 -5.11
CA THR A 258 -5.21 -4.39 -6.12
C THR A 258 -4.89 -5.77 -6.69
N ALA A 259 -4.80 -6.79 -5.84
CA ALA A 259 -4.56 -8.15 -6.28
C ALA A 259 -5.67 -8.65 -7.23
N LYS A 260 -6.95 -8.42 -6.90
CA LYS A 260 -8.09 -8.80 -7.76
C LYS A 260 -8.12 -8.01 -9.08
N LEU A 261 -7.72 -6.74 -9.07
CA LEU A 261 -7.58 -5.94 -10.29
C LEU A 261 -6.43 -6.45 -11.17
N ALA A 262 -5.30 -6.80 -10.56
CA ALA A 262 -4.17 -7.38 -11.24
C ALA A 262 -4.54 -8.71 -11.92
N GLN A 263 -5.27 -9.59 -11.23
CA GLN A 263 -5.83 -10.83 -11.82
C GLN A 263 -6.79 -10.54 -12.98
N LYS A 264 -7.68 -9.55 -12.84
CA LYS A 264 -8.69 -9.24 -13.86
C LYS A 264 -8.08 -8.71 -15.16
N TYR A 265 -6.98 -7.98 -15.08
CA TYR A 265 -6.40 -7.24 -16.21
C TYR A 265 -4.98 -7.67 -16.60
N GLY A 266 -4.47 -8.79 -16.03
CA GLY A 266 -3.18 -9.34 -16.42
C GLY A 266 -1.96 -8.56 -15.92
N LEU A 267 -2.03 -7.92 -14.76
CA LEU A 267 -0.90 -7.17 -14.17
C LEU A 267 -0.20 -7.98 -13.08
N GLY A 268 1.06 -7.69 -12.80
CA GLY A 268 1.69 -8.06 -11.52
C GLY A 268 1.26 -7.14 -10.38
N VAL A 269 1.78 -7.37 -9.17
CA VAL A 269 1.55 -6.51 -8.00
C VAL A 269 2.88 -5.99 -7.46
N GLU A 270 2.94 -4.70 -7.11
CA GLU A 270 4.10 -4.12 -6.42
C GLU A 270 4.03 -4.32 -4.91
N ILE A 271 5.17 -4.57 -4.28
CA ILE A 271 5.37 -4.66 -2.84
C ILE A 271 6.15 -3.42 -2.39
N GLU A 272 5.56 -2.63 -1.49
CA GLU A 272 6.09 -1.32 -1.14
C GLU A 272 6.46 -1.21 0.34
N THR A 273 7.53 -0.48 0.63
CA THR A 273 7.86 0.04 1.95
C THR A 273 8.28 1.50 1.80
N ASN A 274 7.85 2.39 2.69
CA ASN A 274 8.13 3.81 2.55
C ASN A 274 9.63 4.14 2.77
N GLN A 275 10.20 3.74 3.91
CA GLN A 275 11.57 4.07 4.32
C GLN A 275 12.44 2.80 4.54
N GLY A 276 12.14 1.71 3.81
CA GLY A 276 12.94 0.49 3.87
C GLY A 276 12.75 -0.34 5.14
N ALA A 277 11.52 -0.49 5.61
CA ALA A 277 11.18 -1.36 6.74
C ALA A 277 12.03 -1.10 8.01
N SER A 278 12.26 0.18 8.31
CA SER A 278 13.16 0.65 9.37
C SER A 278 12.53 0.67 10.76
N THR A 279 11.21 0.47 10.84
CA THR A 279 10.44 0.47 12.09
C THR A 279 9.59 -0.80 12.20
N GLU A 280 9.17 -1.17 13.42
CA GLU A 280 8.23 -2.29 13.62
C GLU A 280 6.91 -2.09 12.87
N TYR A 281 6.48 -0.84 12.67
CA TYR A 281 5.31 -0.52 11.84
C TYR A 281 5.55 -0.89 10.38
N GLU A 282 6.64 -0.45 9.78
CA GLU A 282 6.93 -0.75 8.37
C GLU A 282 7.24 -2.24 8.14
N ILE A 283 7.83 -2.93 9.13
CA ILE A 283 8.00 -4.39 9.09
C ILE A 283 6.64 -5.08 9.07
N ALA A 284 5.68 -4.61 9.86
CA ALA A 284 4.31 -5.14 9.84
C ALA A 284 3.62 -4.87 8.49
N LEU A 285 3.82 -3.69 7.89
CA LEU A 285 3.33 -3.39 6.54
C LEU A 285 3.92 -4.35 5.51
N LEU A 286 5.23 -4.54 5.50
CA LEU A 286 5.91 -5.49 4.62
C LEU A 286 5.32 -6.90 4.81
N GLN A 287 5.19 -7.37 6.06
CA GLN A 287 4.59 -8.67 6.35
C GLN A 287 3.17 -8.78 5.77
N ASN A 288 2.35 -7.72 5.82
CA ASN A 288 1.02 -7.71 5.23
C ASN A 288 1.05 -7.84 3.70
N TYR A 289 1.95 -7.14 3.01
CA TYR A 289 2.14 -7.31 1.55
C TYR A 289 2.52 -8.75 1.20
N LEU A 290 3.46 -9.35 1.94
CA LEU A 290 3.93 -10.70 1.66
C LEU A 290 2.86 -11.75 2.00
N SER A 291 2.14 -11.58 3.11
CA SER A 291 1.05 -12.47 3.50
C SER A 291 -0.10 -12.43 2.48
N GLN A 292 -0.47 -11.23 2.01
CA GLN A 292 -1.49 -11.09 0.98
C GLN A 292 -1.04 -11.70 -0.36
N GLY A 293 0.25 -11.67 -0.66
CA GLY A 293 0.81 -12.29 -1.86
C GLY A 293 0.68 -13.81 -1.87
N PHE A 294 0.78 -14.42 -0.70
CA PHE A 294 0.44 -15.82 -0.55
C PHE A 294 -1.07 -16.06 -0.71
N ILE A 295 -1.92 -15.27 -0.05
CA ILE A 295 -3.38 -15.43 -0.05
C ILE A 295 -3.98 -15.28 -1.47
N ASP A 296 -3.62 -14.22 -2.19
CA ASP A 296 -4.16 -13.94 -3.53
C ASP A 296 -3.29 -14.52 -4.65
N GLY A 297 -2.16 -15.16 -4.32
CA GLY A 297 -1.35 -15.93 -5.27
C GLY A 297 -0.28 -15.14 -6.03
N TYR A 298 -0.15 -13.82 -5.82
CA TYR A 298 0.88 -13.02 -6.48
C TYR A 298 2.31 -13.28 -5.97
N GLN A 299 2.51 -14.16 -4.98
CA GLN A 299 3.84 -14.68 -4.64
C GLN A 299 4.48 -15.44 -5.79
N ASN A 300 3.68 -16.10 -6.65
CA ASN A 300 4.17 -17.00 -7.69
C ASN A 300 4.16 -16.37 -9.09
N VAL A 301 4.04 -15.05 -9.16
CA VAL A 301 3.88 -14.29 -10.41
C VAL A 301 4.84 -13.09 -10.40
N PRO A 302 5.05 -12.40 -11.53
CA PRO A 302 5.91 -11.23 -11.62
C PRO A 302 5.50 -10.15 -10.61
N THR A 303 6.44 -9.77 -9.77
CA THR A 303 6.28 -8.75 -8.71
C THR A 303 7.37 -7.69 -8.83
N ALA A 304 7.03 -6.45 -8.48
CA ALA A 304 8.00 -5.38 -8.30
C ALA A 304 8.16 -5.05 -6.81
N TYR A 305 9.32 -4.54 -6.41
CA TYR A 305 9.61 -4.19 -5.02
C TYR A 305 10.13 -2.75 -4.92
N PHE A 306 9.29 -1.84 -4.42
CA PHE A 306 9.73 -0.53 -3.95
C PHE A 306 10.11 -0.64 -2.47
N LEU A 307 11.41 -0.82 -2.20
CA LEU A 307 11.91 -1.04 -0.84
C LEU A 307 12.40 0.25 -0.16
N GLY A 308 11.96 1.42 -0.65
CA GLY A 308 12.41 2.72 -0.16
C GLY A 308 13.94 2.86 -0.21
N ASN A 309 14.53 3.29 0.91
CA ASN A 309 15.97 3.39 1.02
C ASN A 309 16.62 1.99 1.11
N TYR A 310 17.32 1.57 0.05
CA TYR A 310 17.93 0.24 -0.06
C TYR A 310 18.92 -0.09 1.09
N ASP A 311 19.60 0.92 1.64
CA ASP A 311 20.53 0.76 2.77
C ASP A 311 19.77 0.58 4.08
N SER A 312 18.60 1.21 4.23
CA SER A 312 17.78 1.07 5.43
C SER A 312 17.19 -0.34 5.56
N ILE A 313 16.71 -0.92 4.44
CA ILE A 313 16.17 -2.28 4.48
C ILE A 313 17.23 -3.34 4.74
N ALA A 314 18.44 -3.16 4.21
CA ALA A 314 19.59 -4.04 4.47
C ALA A 314 20.08 -3.99 5.93
N ARG A 315 19.60 -3.02 6.74
CA ARG A 315 19.86 -2.90 8.19
C ARG A 315 18.74 -3.45 9.06
N SER A 316 17.74 -4.13 8.48
CA SER A 316 16.66 -4.76 9.22
C SER A 316 16.72 -6.27 9.04
N LYS A 317 17.30 -6.99 10.02
CA LYS A 317 17.38 -8.46 9.98
C LYS A 317 15.99 -9.10 9.73
N LYS A 318 14.95 -8.58 10.39
CA LYS A 318 13.57 -9.05 10.21
C LYS A 318 13.08 -8.86 8.77
N ALA A 319 13.32 -7.70 8.16
CA ALA A 319 12.91 -7.45 6.78
C ALA A 319 13.67 -8.34 5.79
N CYS A 320 14.99 -8.49 5.99
CA CYS A 320 15.83 -9.40 5.23
C CYS A 320 15.33 -10.86 5.30
N ASP A 321 15.03 -11.35 6.50
CA ASP A 321 14.46 -12.69 6.71
C ASP A 321 13.11 -12.86 5.99
N LEU A 322 12.22 -11.87 6.09
CA LEU A 322 10.91 -11.89 5.42
C LEU A 322 11.06 -11.95 3.90
N LEU A 323 11.89 -11.10 3.31
CA LEU A 323 12.12 -11.06 1.86
C LEU A 323 12.73 -12.36 1.35
N ARG A 324 13.76 -12.89 2.02
CA ARG A 324 14.41 -14.15 1.65
C ARG A 324 13.44 -15.34 1.73
N ASN A 325 12.64 -15.40 2.80
CA ASN A 325 11.64 -16.46 2.93
C ASN A 325 10.59 -16.34 1.82
N TYR A 326 10.04 -15.16 1.58
CA TYR A 326 9.01 -14.98 0.57
C TYR A 326 9.50 -15.28 -0.86
N THR A 327 10.68 -14.79 -1.24
CA THR A 327 11.27 -14.98 -2.57
C THR A 327 11.75 -16.41 -2.82
N SER A 328 12.00 -17.19 -1.77
CA SER A 328 12.24 -18.65 -1.88
C SER A 328 10.95 -19.48 -1.97
N GLY A 329 9.79 -18.83 -2.01
CA GLY A 329 8.48 -19.48 -2.05
C GLY A 329 7.97 -19.97 -0.69
N LEU A 330 8.65 -19.62 0.42
CA LEU A 330 8.11 -19.87 1.75
C LEU A 330 6.94 -18.93 1.99
N ARG A 331 5.88 -19.49 2.56
CA ARG A 331 4.68 -18.75 2.91
C ARG A 331 5.00 -17.84 4.08
N ILE A 332 4.75 -16.55 3.92
CA ILE A 332 4.67 -15.63 5.04
C ILE A 332 3.27 -15.75 5.57
N GLU A 333 3.09 -16.63 6.54
CA GLU A 333 1.76 -16.92 7.07
C GLU A 333 1.19 -15.66 7.74
N PRO A 334 -0.01 -15.22 7.35
CA PRO A 334 -0.76 -14.28 8.17
C PRO A 334 -1.02 -14.95 9.52
N THR A 335 -1.02 -14.19 10.61
CA THR A 335 -1.17 -14.76 11.97
C THR A 335 -2.48 -15.56 12.11
N PHE A 336 -3.51 -15.22 11.32
CA PHE A 336 -4.73 -16.00 11.15
C PHE A 336 -5.39 -15.60 9.83
N VAL A 337 -5.82 -16.59 9.03
CA VAL A 337 -6.72 -16.41 7.88
C VAL A 337 -7.74 -17.53 7.92
N SER A 338 -9.02 -17.17 7.82
CA SER A 338 -10.07 -18.14 7.53
C SER A 338 -11.01 -17.63 6.46
N ASN A 339 -11.25 -18.49 5.47
CA ASN A 339 -12.16 -18.30 4.36
C ASN A 339 -13.36 -19.28 4.48
N THR A 340 -13.97 -19.36 5.66
CA THR A 340 -15.09 -20.28 5.92
C THR A 340 -16.35 -19.87 5.18
N LYS A 341 -17.02 -20.86 4.55
CA LYS A 341 -18.32 -20.71 3.89
C LYS A 341 -19.40 -20.23 4.86
N TRP A 342 -20.15 -19.21 4.47
CA TRP A 342 -21.18 -18.57 5.29
C TRP A 342 -22.54 -19.26 5.12
N PHE A 343 -23.29 -19.43 6.20
CA PHE A 343 -24.68 -19.91 6.18
C PHE A 343 -25.61 -18.82 6.72
N TRP A 344 -26.54 -18.36 5.88
CA TRP A 344 -27.50 -17.31 6.20
C TRP A 344 -28.50 -17.78 7.24
N THR A 345 -28.58 -17.08 8.38
CA THR A 345 -29.47 -17.47 9.49
C THR A 345 -30.82 -16.75 9.47
N THR A 346 -30.93 -15.56 8.85
CA THR A 346 -32.19 -14.81 8.70
C THR A 346 -32.19 -13.88 7.47
N ASN A 347 -33.37 -13.48 6.99
CA ASN A 347 -33.56 -12.58 5.85
C ASN A 347 -33.18 -11.10 6.11
N GLN A 348 -32.73 -10.77 7.33
CA GLN A 348 -32.44 -9.38 7.74
C GLN A 348 -31.00 -9.18 8.25
N ASN A 349 -30.33 -10.24 8.72
CA ASN A 349 -28.94 -10.16 9.20
C ASN A 349 -28.10 -11.24 8.52
N LEU A 350 -27.14 -10.84 7.69
CA LEU A 350 -26.12 -11.75 7.18
C LEU A 350 -25.15 -12.04 8.32
N GLN A 351 -25.03 -13.32 8.68
CA GLN A 351 -24.22 -13.79 9.80
C GLN A 351 -23.27 -14.90 9.32
N ALA A 352 -22.03 -14.89 9.80
CA ALA A 352 -21.24 -16.11 9.90
C ALA A 352 -20.52 -16.18 11.20
N THR A 353 -20.18 -17.42 11.51
CA THR A 353 -19.53 -17.81 12.73
C THR A 353 -18.34 -18.69 12.38
N ILE A 354 -17.27 -18.52 13.14
CA ILE A 354 -16.04 -19.30 13.02
C ILE A 354 -15.53 -19.65 14.40
N ASN A 355 -14.98 -20.85 14.56
CA ASN A 355 -14.26 -21.22 15.78
C ASN A 355 -12.79 -20.80 15.66
N ILE A 356 -12.26 -20.15 16.70
CA ILE A 356 -10.85 -19.81 16.80
C ILE A 356 -10.13 -20.91 17.59
N SER A 357 -8.93 -21.31 17.14
CA SER A 357 -8.04 -22.13 17.97
C SER A 357 -7.60 -21.36 19.23
N SER A 358 -7.41 -22.07 20.34
CA SER A 358 -7.06 -21.48 21.65
C SER A 358 -5.74 -20.71 21.69
N ASN A 359 -4.92 -20.82 20.65
CA ASN A 359 -3.57 -20.24 20.60
C ASN A 359 -3.54 -18.91 19.84
N ILE A 360 -4.67 -18.45 19.30
CA ILE A 360 -4.79 -17.22 18.52
C ILE A 360 -5.54 -16.19 19.36
N ILE A 361 -4.91 -15.03 19.56
CA ILE A 361 -5.49 -13.90 20.31
C ILE A 361 -5.58 -12.73 19.32
N PRO A 362 -6.65 -12.66 18.50
CA PRO A 362 -6.77 -11.58 17.54
C PRO A 362 -7.01 -10.26 18.31
N GLN A 363 -6.38 -9.19 17.85
CA GLN A 363 -6.59 -7.81 18.34
C GLN A 363 -7.31 -6.93 17.30
N SER A 364 -7.45 -7.46 16.09
CA SER A 364 -8.19 -6.86 15.01
C SER A 364 -8.59 -7.94 14.03
N ILE A 365 -9.67 -7.67 13.29
CA ILE A 365 -10.18 -8.54 12.25
C ILE A 365 -10.45 -7.68 11.03
N ARG A 366 -9.84 -8.03 9.90
CA ARG A 366 -10.27 -7.52 8.61
C ARG A 366 -11.49 -8.31 8.12
N ILE A 367 -12.35 -7.65 7.36
CA ILE A 367 -13.43 -8.26 6.60
C ILE A 367 -13.34 -7.66 5.20
N ASN A 368 -13.22 -8.48 4.16
CA ASN A 368 -13.07 -8.05 2.77
C ASN A 368 -14.19 -8.66 1.94
N TRP A 369 -15.06 -7.88 1.30
CA TRP A 369 -16.19 -8.39 0.55
C TRP A 369 -16.42 -7.71 -0.79
N SER A 370 -16.84 -8.47 -1.80
CA SER A 370 -17.31 -7.92 -3.07
C SER A 370 -18.77 -7.51 -2.97
N LEU A 371 -19.07 -6.32 -3.51
CA LEU A 371 -20.44 -5.88 -3.72
C LEU A 371 -20.81 -6.14 -5.17
N LYS A 372 -21.44 -7.30 -5.44
CA LYS A 372 -21.96 -7.63 -6.78
C LYS A 372 -22.92 -6.54 -7.32
N HIS A 373 -23.52 -5.78 -6.40
CA HIS A 373 -24.20 -4.51 -6.66
C HIS A 373 -23.66 -3.44 -5.70
N LYS A 374 -23.09 -2.37 -6.24
CA LYS A 374 -22.19 -1.36 -5.63
C LYS A 374 -22.76 -0.50 -4.49
N TYR A 375 -23.85 -0.92 -3.84
CA TYR A 375 -24.69 -0.06 -3.00
C TYR A 375 -25.13 -0.75 -1.70
N TRP A 376 -24.19 -1.25 -0.91
CA TRP A 376 -24.51 -1.69 0.44
C TRP A 376 -24.13 -0.62 1.48
N PHE A 377 -25.12 -0.29 2.30
CA PHE A 377 -25.01 0.63 3.43
C PHE A 377 -25.50 -0.09 4.68
N GLY A 378 -24.75 0.00 5.76
CA GLY A 378 -25.13 -0.68 6.98
C GLY A 378 -24.01 -0.78 7.99
N ARG A 379 -24.28 -1.48 9.09
CA ARG A 379 -23.33 -1.73 10.15
C ARG A 379 -22.73 -3.12 10.00
N VAL A 380 -21.41 -3.22 10.09
CA VAL A 380 -20.71 -4.48 10.25
C VAL A 380 -20.31 -4.60 11.72
N THR A 381 -20.68 -5.70 12.37
CA THR A 381 -20.31 -5.99 13.76
C THR A 381 -19.52 -7.28 13.85
N VAL A 382 -18.60 -7.34 14.80
CA VAL A 382 -17.88 -8.55 15.22
C VAL A 382 -18.25 -8.81 16.67
N GLU A 383 -18.70 -10.02 16.94
CA GLU A 383 -18.93 -10.55 18.27
C GLU A 383 -18.00 -11.74 18.53
N GLY A 384 -17.59 -11.92 19.77
CA GLY A 384 -16.77 -13.03 20.22
C GLY A 384 -17.50 -13.85 21.27
N PHE A 385 -17.48 -15.17 21.11
CA PHE A 385 -17.85 -16.10 22.17
C PHE A 385 -16.66 -16.22 23.11
N ILE A 386 -16.73 -15.50 24.23
CA ILE A 386 -15.61 -15.33 25.16
C ILE A 386 -15.81 -16.14 26.44
N THR A 387 -14.70 -16.63 27.00
CA THR A 387 -14.67 -17.20 28.35
C THR A 387 -14.25 -16.15 29.38
N MET A 388 -15.04 -15.98 30.44
CA MET A 388 -14.66 -15.21 31.63
C MET A 388 -15.06 -16.03 32.87
N ASP A 389 -14.09 -16.42 33.70
CA ASP A 389 -14.33 -17.11 34.98
C ASP A 389 -15.28 -18.33 34.88
N ASN A 390 -15.05 -19.20 33.89
CA ASN A 390 -15.88 -20.38 33.54
C ASN A 390 -17.30 -20.08 33.02
N ASN A 391 -17.66 -18.81 32.78
CA ASN A 391 -18.87 -18.44 32.05
C ASN A 391 -18.56 -18.16 30.57
N TYR A 392 -19.51 -18.53 29.72
CA TYR A 392 -19.40 -18.40 28.27
C TYR A 392 -20.49 -17.47 27.76
N THR A 393 -20.12 -16.41 27.04
CA THR A 393 -21.09 -15.48 26.49
C THR A 393 -20.63 -14.88 25.17
N TRP A 394 -21.60 -14.52 24.34
CA TRP A 394 -21.34 -13.66 23.18
C TRP A 394 -21.19 -12.22 23.67
N LYS A 395 -20.07 -11.59 23.31
CA LYS A 395 -19.77 -10.18 23.57
C LYS A 395 -19.53 -9.46 22.24
N LEU A 396 -20.13 -8.28 22.07
CA LEU A 396 -19.74 -7.37 20.99
C LEU A 396 -18.27 -6.96 21.18
N LEU A 397 -17.44 -7.26 20.19
CA LEU A 397 -16.02 -6.91 20.21
C LEU A 397 -15.76 -5.60 19.48
N SER A 398 -16.40 -5.42 18.31
CA SER A 398 -16.18 -4.24 17.48
C SER A 398 -17.36 -4.00 16.53
N SER A 399 -17.53 -2.77 16.08
CA SER A 399 -18.51 -2.42 15.07
C SER A 399 -18.08 -1.21 14.24
N THR A 400 -18.49 -1.16 12.99
CA THR A 400 -18.27 -0.03 12.09
C THR A 400 -19.50 0.18 11.21
N GLU A 401 -19.80 1.44 10.89
CA GLU A 401 -20.85 1.80 9.94
C GLU A 401 -20.22 2.08 8.57
N ILE A 402 -20.71 1.39 7.55
CA ILE A 402 -20.40 1.60 6.14
C ILE A 402 -21.48 2.52 5.59
N GLY A 403 -21.15 3.81 5.54
CA GLY A 403 -22.05 4.89 5.20
C GLY A 403 -22.03 5.28 3.72
N GLU A 404 -20.98 4.95 2.95
CA GLU A 404 -20.84 5.29 1.53
C GLU A 404 -19.78 4.49 0.75
N LYS A 405 -19.83 4.60 -0.59
CA LYS A 405 -18.79 4.13 -1.52
C LYS A 405 -17.51 4.93 -1.29
N ASN A 406 -16.44 4.28 -0.83
CA ASN A 406 -15.12 4.82 -1.11
C ASN A 406 -14.90 4.69 -2.62
N TRP A 407 -14.98 5.81 -3.35
CA TRP A 407 -14.93 5.81 -4.82
C TRP A 407 -13.65 5.19 -5.39
N ARG A 408 -12.60 5.06 -4.56
CA ARG A 408 -11.33 4.39 -4.87
C ARG A 408 -11.32 2.89 -4.59
N ASP A 409 -12.24 2.41 -3.76
CA ASP A 409 -12.47 0.98 -3.57
C ASP A 409 -13.40 0.56 -4.72
N GLU A 410 -12.88 -0.19 -5.69
CA GLU A 410 -13.65 -0.64 -6.86
C GLU A 410 -14.74 -1.67 -6.48
N ASP A 411 -14.86 -2.80 -7.17
CA ASP A 411 -15.90 -3.82 -6.91
C ASP A 411 -15.69 -4.59 -5.57
N TRP A 412 -14.68 -4.18 -4.76
CA TRP A 412 -14.23 -4.83 -3.53
C TRP A 412 -14.13 -3.82 -2.38
N THR A 413 -14.88 -4.07 -1.31
CA THR A 413 -14.88 -3.26 -0.09
C THR A 413 -14.21 -4.02 1.04
N SER A 414 -13.58 -3.32 1.98
CA SER A 414 -13.08 -3.93 3.20
C SER A 414 -13.34 -3.07 4.41
N THR A 415 -13.30 -3.67 5.59
CA THR A 415 -13.24 -2.93 6.86
C THR A 415 -12.34 -3.64 7.84
N LEU A 416 -11.66 -2.85 8.67
CA LEU A 416 -10.86 -3.34 9.79
C LEU A 416 -11.60 -3.05 11.08
N LEU A 417 -11.79 -4.09 11.88
CA LEU A 417 -12.49 -4.05 13.16
C LEU A 417 -11.50 -4.38 14.27
N PRO A 418 -10.84 -3.37 14.88
CA PRO A 418 -9.99 -3.56 16.05
C PRO A 418 -10.82 -3.84 17.29
N PHE A 419 -10.26 -4.60 18.24
CA PHE A 419 -10.85 -4.85 19.55
C PHE A 419 -9.79 -5.27 20.57
N SER A 420 -10.08 -5.02 21.84
CA SER A 420 -9.23 -5.38 22.96
C SER A 420 -9.90 -6.45 23.83
N LEU A 421 -9.11 -7.43 24.27
CA LEU A 421 -9.54 -8.45 25.22
C LEU A 421 -8.78 -8.27 26.53
N LEU A 422 -9.45 -8.53 27.65
CA LEU A 422 -8.76 -8.66 28.94
C LEU A 422 -7.80 -9.86 28.89
N PRO A 423 -6.68 -9.86 29.63
CA PRO A 423 -5.73 -10.98 29.64
C PRO A 423 -6.33 -12.34 30.02
N SER A 424 -7.43 -12.35 30.79
CA SER A 424 -8.17 -13.55 31.18
C SER A 424 -9.18 -14.03 30.13
N GLN A 425 -9.51 -13.21 29.13
CA GLN A 425 -10.49 -13.52 28.10
C GLN A 425 -9.85 -14.31 26.97
N LYS A 426 -10.54 -15.37 26.54
CA LYS A 426 -10.21 -16.12 25.33
C LYS A 426 -11.41 -16.12 24.41
N ILE A 427 -11.19 -15.84 23.12
CA ILE A 427 -12.23 -16.00 22.11
C ILE A 427 -12.20 -17.45 21.63
N LEU A 428 -13.33 -18.13 21.74
CA LEU A 428 -13.53 -19.48 21.22
C LEU A 428 -14.16 -19.46 19.84
N SER A 429 -15.02 -18.48 19.57
CA SER A 429 -15.67 -18.30 18.28
C SER A 429 -15.86 -16.82 17.99
N LEU A 430 -15.77 -16.44 16.71
CA LEU A 430 -16.17 -15.12 16.23
C LEU A 430 -17.46 -15.24 15.46
N ARG A 431 -18.27 -14.20 15.51
CA ARG A 431 -19.44 -14.03 14.68
C ARG A 431 -19.41 -12.64 14.07
N VAL A 432 -19.54 -12.55 12.76
CA VAL A 432 -19.64 -11.29 12.04
C VAL A 432 -21.08 -11.11 11.59
N LEU A 433 -21.66 -9.92 11.79
CA LEU A 433 -23.00 -9.58 11.34
C LEU A 433 -22.98 -8.34 10.44
N PHE A 434 -23.66 -8.41 9.30
CA PHE A 434 -24.01 -7.26 8.49
C PHE A 434 -25.48 -6.90 8.75
N ILE A 435 -25.70 -5.68 9.22
CA ILE A 435 -27.00 -5.15 9.62
C ILE A 435 -27.33 -3.97 8.72
N SER A 436 -28.42 -4.06 7.95
CA SER A 436 -28.90 -2.97 7.08
C SER A 436 -30.42 -2.86 7.13
N SER A 437 -30.94 -1.65 6.94
CA SER A 437 -32.38 -1.37 6.90
C SER A 437 -33.02 -1.49 5.51
N ILE A 438 -32.22 -1.57 4.42
CA ILE A 438 -32.74 -1.42 3.05
C ILE A 438 -32.34 -2.58 2.12
N PHE A 439 -31.07 -3.00 2.09
CA PHE A 439 -30.59 -4.10 1.25
C PHE A 439 -29.54 -4.96 1.95
N LEU A 440 -29.59 -6.28 1.77
CA LEU A 440 -28.51 -7.18 2.19
C LEU A 440 -27.36 -7.11 1.17
N PRO A 441 -26.09 -7.18 1.60
CA PRO A 441 -24.98 -7.21 0.67
C PRO A 441 -24.97 -8.57 -0.04
N LEU A 442 -24.89 -8.55 -1.38
CA LEU A 442 -24.68 -9.76 -2.19
C LEU A 442 -23.21 -10.15 -2.10
N LEU A 443 -22.87 -10.94 -1.09
CA LEU A 443 -21.53 -11.48 -0.87
C LEU A 443 -21.38 -12.84 -1.57
N THR A 444 -20.19 -13.09 -2.08
CA THR A 444 -19.72 -14.37 -2.61
C THR A 444 -18.89 -15.13 -1.55
N ASP A 445 -18.65 -16.42 -1.77
CA ASP A 445 -17.97 -17.26 -0.78
C ASP A 445 -16.50 -16.87 -0.51
N GLU A 446 -15.86 -16.05 -1.36
CA GLU A 446 -14.49 -15.57 -1.20
C GLU A 446 -14.36 -14.29 -0.33
N ASP A 447 -15.48 -13.80 0.19
CA ASP A 447 -15.66 -12.43 0.72
C ASP A 447 -15.60 -12.31 2.24
N LEU A 448 -14.95 -13.25 2.93
CA LEU A 448 -14.53 -13.01 4.29
C LEU A 448 -13.17 -13.61 4.54
N ILE A 449 -12.19 -12.73 4.74
CA ILE A 449 -10.91 -13.11 5.29
C ILE A 449 -10.75 -12.38 6.61
N ILE A 450 -10.76 -13.15 7.70
CA ILE A 450 -10.41 -12.62 9.02
C ILE A 450 -8.89 -12.68 9.16
N GLU A 451 -8.27 -11.52 9.10
CA GLU A 451 -6.82 -11.36 9.25
C GLU A 451 -6.47 -10.80 10.63
N GLN A 452 -5.60 -11.48 11.38
CA GLN A 452 -4.96 -10.89 12.55
C GLN A 452 -3.76 -10.05 12.11
N ILE A 453 -3.83 -8.74 12.35
CA ILE A 453 -2.72 -7.82 12.10
C ILE A 453 -1.86 -7.73 13.38
N PRO A 454 -0.58 -8.14 13.35
CA PRO A 454 0.32 -8.01 14.50
C PRO A 454 0.40 -6.56 15.01
N ASN A 455 0.45 -6.39 16.34
CA ASN A 455 0.60 -5.12 17.05
C ASN A 455 -0.52 -4.09 16.88
N GLY A 456 -1.62 -4.44 16.20
CA GLY A 456 -2.72 -3.51 15.99
C GLY A 456 -2.29 -2.22 15.28
N ILE A 457 -1.12 -2.15 14.62
CA ILE A 457 -0.60 -0.92 13.99
C ILE A 457 -1.23 -0.69 12.61
N ALA A 458 -2.52 -1.02 12.51
CA ALA A 458 -3.46 -0.25 11.72
C ALA A 458 -4.33 0.65 12.65
N LEU A 459 -3.89 0.83 13.90
CA LEU A 459 -4.15 2.00 14.71
C LEU A 459 -3.50 3.15 13.96
N GLN A 460 -4.33 4.00 13.36
CA GLN A 460 -3.97 5.39 13.16
C GLN A 460 -3.27 5.88 14.42
N VAL A 461 -2.01 6.24 14.25
CA VAL A 461 -1.08 6.61 15.30
C VAL A 461 -1.71 7.70 16.17
N SER A 462 -2.20 7.34 17.36
CA SER A 462 -2.47 8.27 18.45
C SER A 462 -1.37 8.07 19.48
N THR A 463 -0.35 8.90 19.38
CA THR A 463 0.83 8.90 20.25
C THR A 463 0.47 9.44 21.63
N GLY A 464 0.46 8.57 22.65
CA GLY A 464 1.09 8.77 23.98
C GLY A 464 0.79 10.01 24.84
N ALA A 465 -0.17 10.88 24.51
CA ALA A 465 -0.60 12.00 25.34
C ALA A 465 -1.86 11.65 26.16
N PRO A 466 -2.08 12.25 27.35
CA PRO A 466 -3.22 11.91 28.21
C PRO A 466 -4.59 12.24 27.62
N TYR A 467 -4.66 12.99 26.51
CA TYR A 467 -5.73 12.96 25.51
C TYR A 467 -5.33 13.79 24.28
N HIS A 468 -5.97 13.56 23.12
CA HIS A 468 -5.74 14.31 21.88
C HIS A 468 -7.06 14.66 21.18
N ILE A 469 -7.21 15.90 20.72
CA ILE A 469 -8.29 16.34 19.82
C ILE A 469 -7.66 16.52 18.44
N SER A 470 -7.92 15.59 17.52
CA SER A 470 -7.52 15.75 16.12
C SER A 470 -8.72 16.19 15.29
N PRO A 471 -8.73 17.41 14.71
CA PRO A 471 -9.65 17.69 13.62
C PRO A 471 -9.35 16.73 12.47
N SER A 472 -10.37 16.20 11.80
CA SER A 472 -10.15 15.46 10.55
C SER A 472 -9.39 16.35 9.57
N MET A 473 -8.31 15.83 8.99
CA MET A 473 -7.26 16.52 8.21
C MET A 473 -7.71 17.23 6.91
N PHE A 474 -8.92 17.78 6.84
CA PHE A 474 -9.48 18.40 5.64
C PHE A 474 -9.58 19.93 5.65
N SER A 475 -9.28 20.61 6.76
CA SER A 475 -9.10 22.07 6.71
C SER A 475 -7.61 22.39 6.67
N TYR A 476 -7.06 22.60 5.47
CA TYR A 476 -5.69 23.12 5.30
C TYR A 476 -5.47 24.53 5.90
N ASN A 477 -6.53 25.15 6.43
CA ASN A 477 -6.51 26.27 7.35
C ASN A 477 -7.91 26.34 7.98
N PRO A 478 -8.14 26.00 9.26
CA PRO A 478 -9.36 26.43 9.92
C PRO A 478 -9.41 27.96 9.86
N GLN A 479 -10.52 28.54 9.38
CA GLN A 479 -10.66 30.01 9.31
C GLN A 479 -10.47 30.66 10.69
N TYR A 480 -10.80 29.90 11.74
CA TYR A 480 -10.58 30.23 13.15
C TYR A 480 -9.95 29.02 13.85
N GLY A 481 -8.63 28.89 13.71
CA GLY A 481 -7.85 27.77 14.24
C GLY A 481 -7.69 27.80 15.75
N ASP A 482 -7.38 26.64 16.30
CA ASP A 482 -7.23 26.48 17.73
C ASP A 482 -5.93 27.09 18.27
N THR A 483 -5.95 27.63 19.49
CA THR A 483 -4.78 28.37 20.04
C THR A 483 -3.64 27.43 20.47
N ILE A 484 -2.38 27.79 20.21
CA ILE A 484 -1.21 26.91 20.42
C ILE A 484 -0.63 26.83 21.85
N ASN A 485 -1.10 27.63 22.80
CA ASN A 485 -0.50 27.75 24.14
C ASN A 485 -1.07 26.63 25.09
N GLU A 486 -0.85 26.52 26.42
CA GLU A 486 -1.53 25.53 27.35
C GLU A 486 -2.64 26.06 28.34
N THR A 487 -3.92 25.67 28.27
CA THR A 487 -4.99 26.33 29.07
C THR A 487 -4.91 25.92 30.54
N PHE A 488 -4.41 24.71 30.78
CA PHE A 488 -4.06 24.14 32.08
C PHE A 488 -2.76 23.34 31.92
N SER A 489 -1.98 23.21 33.00
CA SER A 489 -0.71 22.45 33.00
C SER A 489 -0.96 20.98 32.66
N ASN A 490 -0.28 20.47 31.62
CA ASN A 490 -0.35 19.09 31.09
C ASN A 490 -1.58 18.76 30.20
N PHE A 491 -2.27 19.76 29.65
CA PHE A 491 -3.49 19.61 28.81
C PHE A 491 -3.26 20.28 27.43
N ASN A 492 -3.38 19.55 26.31
CA ASN A 492 -3.32 20.13 24.95
C ASN A 492 -4.55 21.06 24.72
N ARG A 493 -4.32 22.30 24.23
CA ARG A 493 -5.27 23.44 24.21
C ARG A 493 -6.38 23.33 23.17
N GLY A 494 -7.54 23.90 23.53
CA GLY A 494 -8.38 24.52 22.53
C GLY A 494 -9.62 25.31 22.94
N LEU A 495 -10.12 26.25 22.11
CA LEU A 495 -11.38 27.00 22.31
C LEU A 495 -12.60 26.07 22.50
N LEU A 496 -12.51 24.79 22.11
CA LEU A 496 -13.54 23.78 22.37
C LEU A 496 -13.51 23.22 23.81
N THR A 497 -12.44 23.48 24.57
CA THR A 497 -12.18 22.86 25.88
C THR A 497 -11.88 23.87 27.00
N ASP A 498 -11.84 25.16 26.70
CA ASP A 498 -11.48 26.24 27.65
C ASP A 498 -12.65 26.70 28.55
N ARG A 499 -13.85 26.12 28.35
CA ARG A 499 -15.10 26.45 29.04
C ARG A 499 -15.57 27.90 28.84
N GLN A 500 -15.08 28.56 27.82
CA GLN A 500 -15.56 29.87 27.41
C GLN A 500 -16.48 29.71 26.19
N TRP A 501 -17.51 30.53 26.11
CA TRP A 501 -18.38 30.59 24.95
C TRP A 501 -18.94 32.00 24.82
N SER A 502 -19.25 32.41 23.60
CA SER A 502 -19.94 33.67 23.37
C SER A 502 -21.43 33.54 23.73
N ASN A 503 -22.00 34.59 24.34
CA ASN A 503 -23.40 34.61 24.78
C ASN A 503 -24.36 35.18 23.73
N ASP A 504 -23.92 36.11 22.89
CA ASP A 504 -24.86 36.96 22.12
C ASP A 504 -24.56 37.03 20.60
N GLU A 505 -23.31 36.84 20.16
CA GLU A 505 -22.93 36.83 18.72
C GLU A 505 -21.67 35.98 18.46
N TRP A 506 -21.42 35.53 17.24
CA TRP A 506 -20.20 34.77 16.93
C TRP A 506 -18.93 35.61 17.19
N GLN A 507 -17.91 35.04 17.83
CA GLN A 507 -16.63 35.71 18.11
C GLN A 507 -15.45 34.83 17.71
N SER A 508 -14.63 35.29 16.74
CA SER A 508 -13.44 34.57 16.26
C SER A 508 -12.46 34.12 17.34
N THR A 509 -12.41 34.82 18.47
CA THR A 509 -11.51 34.53 19.60
C THR A 509 -12.11 33.56 20.63
N MET A 510 -13.39 33.18 20.48
CA MET A 510 -14.12 32.30 21.40
C MET A 510 -14.93 31.22 20.66
N SER A 511 -14.67 31.02 19.37
CA SER A 511 -15.41 30.09 18.52
C SER A 511 -14.48 29.44 17.50
N ILE A 512 -14.63 28.12 17.32
CA ILE A 512 -13.99 27.38 16.22
C ILE A 512 -15.01 27.21 15.10
N GLY A 513 -14.57 27.44 13.87
CA GLY A 513 -15.41 27.34 12.68
C GLY A 513 -14.69 26.67 11.52
N TRP A 514 -15.46 25.94 10.72
CA TRP A 514 -15.03 25.29 9.49
C TRP A 514 -15.83 25.85 8.33
N LEU A 515 -15.17 26.11 7.21
CA LEU A 515 -15.83 26.53 5.99
C LEU A 515 -16.47 25.32 5.30
N ASP A 516 -17.72 25.49 4.88
CA ASP A 516 -18.35 24.57 3.95
C ASP A 516 -17.79 24.86 2.54
N ASN A 517 -17.19 23.86 1.89
CA ASN A 517 -16.62 24.03 0.55
C ASN A 517 -17.55 23.35 -0.46
N SER A 518 -17.88 24.05 -1.55
CA SER A 518 -18.83 23.59 -2.58
C SER A 518 -18.41 22.32 -3.33
N TYR A 519 -17.20 21.81 -3.11
CA TYR A 519 -16.69 20.55 -3.68
C TYR A 519 -16.60 19.41 -2.66
N SER A 520 -16.90 19.65 -1.39
CA SER A 520 -16.86 18.64 -0.33
C SER A 520 -17.86 19.01 0.76
N HIS A 521 -19.00 18.32 0.81
CA HIS A 521 -19.96 18.43 1.91
C HIS A 521 -19.23 18.21 3.24
N SER A 522 -19.08 19.26 4.04
CA SER A 522 -18.24 19.24 5.23
C SER A 522 -19.01 18.74 6.45
N TYR A 523 -18.88 17.46 6.79
CA TYR A 523 -19.16 17.02 8.17
C TYR A 523 -17.94 17.29 9.06
N ILE A 524 -18.20 17.77 10.28
CA ILE A 524 -17.15 18.03 11.27
C ILE A 524 -17.06 16.82 12.20
N ARG A 525 -15.86 16.23 12.34
CA ARG A 525 -15.58 15.16 13.30
C ARG A 525 -14.74 15.68 14.44
N ILE A 526 -15.18 15.40 15.66
CA ILE A 526 -14.46 15.68 16.90
C ILE A 526 -14.30 14.35 17.62
N ALA A 527 -13.07 13.85 17.70
CA ALA A 527 -12.72 12.71 18.55
C ALA A 527 -12.22 13.24 19.89
N LEU A 528 -12.83 12.74 20.97
CA LEU A 528 -12.41 13.01 22.34
C LEU A 528 -11.85 11.71 22.92
N ASP A 529 -10.54 11.65 23.08
CA ASP A 529 -9.91 10.66 23.95
C ASP A 529 -9.92 11.20 25.38
N PHE A 530 -10.16 10.37 26.39
CA PHE A 530 -10.11 10.79 27.79
C PHE A 530 -8.86 10.25 28.51
N GLY A 531 -8.04 9.44 27.83
CA GLY A 531 -6.84 8.80 28.36
C GLY A 531 -7.09 7.74 29.43
N ASN A 532 -8.32 7.67 29.98
CA ASN A 532 -8.78 6.73 30.99
C ASN A 532 -10.27 6.45 30.78
N ILE A 533 -10.75 5.30 31.29
CA ILE A 533 -12.18 4.97 31.30
C ILE A 533 -12.90 5.90 32.27
N ILE A 534 -13.86 6.67 31.76
CA ILE A 534 -14.68 7.60 32.54
C ILE A 534 -16.17 7.31 32.34
N HIS A 535 -16.99 7.66 33.34
CA HIS A 535 -18.44 7.70 33.19
C HIS A 535 -18.83 9.00 32.49
N VAL A 536 -19.58 8.91 31.40
CA VAL A 536 -20.03 10.08 30.62
C VAL A 536 -21.54 10.23 30.80
N ASP A 537 -21.95 11.17 31.65
CA ASP A 537 -23.37 11.48 31.86
C ASP A 537 -23.96 12.31 30.72
N GLN A 538 -23.20 13.30 30.24
CA GLN A 538 -23.62 14.22 29.19
C GLN A 538 -22.41 14.74 28.43
N ILE A 539 -22.58 14.95 27.12
CA ILE A 539 -21.69 15.77 26.30
C ILE A 539 -22.48 16.97 25.81
N LEU A 540 -21.95 18.16 26.04
CA LEU A 540 -22.57 19.42 25.64
C LEU A 540 -21.71 20.08 24.57
N VAL A 541 -22.25 20.20 23.36
CA VAL A 541 -21.63 20.95 22.27
C VAL A 541 -22.38 22.27 22.13
N ARG A 542 -21.67 23.39 22.27
CA ARG A 542 -22.20 24.74 22.03
C ARG A 542 -21.89 25.13 20.58
N SER A 543 -22.91 25.35 19.78
CA SER A 543 -22.78 25.77 18.38
C SER A 543 -23.43 27.13 18.15
N HIS A 544 -22.90 27.89 17.20
CA HIS A 544 -23.53 29.08 16.65
C HIS A 544 -24.31 28.71 15.38
N GLY A 545 -25.43 29.38 15.13
CA GLY A 545 -26.22 29.22 13.91
C GLY A 545 -27.28 30.32 13.80
N GLY A 546 -27.82 30.52 12.60
CA GLY A 546 -28.78 31.60 12.33
C GLY A 546 -28.45 32.44 11.09
N SER A 547 -27.53 31.98 10.24
CA SER A 547 -27.20 32.54 8.92
C SER A 547 -26.53 33.93 8.92
N TYR A 548 -26.25 34.49 10.09
CA TYR A 548 -25.40 35.68 10.22
C TYR A 548 -23.92 35.32 9.93
N GLU A 549 -23.23 36.11 9.12
CA GLU A 549 -21.82 35.91 8.71
C GLU A 549 -21.52 34.53 8.07
N GLY A 550 -22.54 33.87 7.50
CA GLY A 550 -22.38 32.55 6.86
C GLY A 550 -22.31 31.36 7.83
N VAL A 551 -22.65 31.55 9.12
CA VAL A 551 -22.64 30.49 10.14
C VAL A 551 -24.02 29.84 10.28
N ASN A 552 -24.11 28.52 10.08
CA ASN A 552 -25.36 27.76 10.09
C ASN A 552 -25.39 26.72 11.23
N TRP A 553 -26.61 26.40 11.71
CA TRP A 553 -26.81 25.32 12.67
C TRP A 553 -26.41 23.97 12.05
N PRO A 554 -25.81 23.03 12.81
CA PRO A 554 -25.59 21.68 12.33
C PRO A 554 -26.93 20.97 12.09
N ASN A 555 -27.09 20.37 10.91
CA ASN A 555 -28.33 19.70 10.52
C ASN A 555 -28.56 18.38 11.28
N ILE A 556 -27.48 17.67 11.62
CA ILE A 556 -27.49 16.38 12.33
C ILE A 556 -26.29 16.32 13.29
N VAL A 557 -26.53 15.85 14.52
CA VAL A 557 -25.47 15.57 15.51
C VAL A 557 -25.57 14.10 15.92
N ARG A 558 -24.42 13.40 15.97
CA ARG A 558 -24.33 12.01 16.42
C ARG A 558 -23.19 11.84 17.41
N LEU A 559 -23.38 10.96 18.39
CA LEU A 559 -22.38 10.61 19.40
C LEU A 559 -22.15 9.11 19.40
N LEU A 560 -20.87 8.71 19.43
CA LEU A 560 -20.42 7.35 19.63
C LEU A 560 -19.50 7.33 20.85
N ILE A 561 -19.69 6.36 21.75
CA ILE A 561 -18.90 6.19 22.98
C ILE A 561 -18.31 4.78 22.97
N SER A 562 -17.05 4.66 23.35
CA SER A 562 -16.35 3.38 23.46
C SER A 562 -15.36 3.44 24.62
N THR A 563 -15.24 2.34 25.36
CA THR A 563 -14.28 2.20 26.46
C THR A 563 -12.92 1.68 26.00
N ASP A 564 -12.84 1.16 24.76
CA ASP A 564 -11.76 0.27 24.35
C ASP A 564 -10.98 0.79 23.12
N CYS A 565 -11.59 1.65 22.28
CA CYS A 565 -10.96 2.31 21.11
C CYS A 565 -11.82 3.46 20.57
N VAL A 566 -11.24 4.41 19.83
CA VAL A 566 -12.03 5.50 19.18
C VAL A 566 -13.08 4.90 18.23
N PRO A 567 -14.39 5.11 18.46
CA PRO A 567 -15.43 4.55 17.60
C PRO A 567 -15.46 5.28 16.26
N PHE A 568 -15.40 4.53 15.15
CA PHE A 568 -15.33 5.10 13.80
C PHE A 568 -16.66 4.97 13.05
N SER A 569 -17.11 6.05 12.41
CA SER A 569 -18.13 6.03 11.37
C SER A 569 -17.45 6.28 10.01
N ALA A 570 -17.58 5.33 9.08
CA ALA A 570 -17.14 5.53 7.71
C ALA A 570 -18.30 6.18 6.93
N TYR A 571 -18.50 7.48 7.12
CA TYR A 571 -19.21 8.30 6.13
C TYR A 571 -18.16 8.90 5.20
N SER A 572 -18.27 8.70 3.89
CA SER A 572 -18.09 9.84 2.99
C SER A 572 -19.47 10.50 2.86
N SER A 573 -19.55 11.70 2.29
CA SER A 573 -20.82 12.28 1.85
C SER A 573 -20.68 12.69 0.38
N PHE A 574 -21.52 12.17 -0.50
CA PHE A 574 -21.81 12.76 -1.81
C PHE A 574 -23.04 13.68 -1.71
N ASP A 575 -22.89 14.93 -2.18
CA ASP A 575 -23.47 15.31 -3.47
C ASP A 575 -22.30 15.68 -4.41
#